data_AF-A0A2N4SHK5-F1
#
_entry.id   AF-A0A2N4SHK5-F1
#
_cell.length_a   1.000
_cell.length_b   1.000
_cell.length_c   1.000
_cell.angle_alpha   90.00
_cell.angle_beta   90.00
_cell.angle_gamma   90.00
#
_symmetry.space_group_name_H-M   'P 1'
#
loop_
_entity.id
_entity.type
_entity.pdbx_description
1 polymer ?
#
loop_
_entity_poly.entity_id
_entity_poly.type
_entity_poly.pdbx_seq_one_letter_code
_entity_poly.pdbx_strand_id
1 'polypeptide(L)'
;MEKNPYKLWWKCLQLVPLKDWKASVRKDLGTAQSLSFEDWWDEVGELLEEVPPFISRVIDTKEEAEQWSLWETDELGLNEAVLLVNLANPTSVLLADIEQKLKSLKKVKRGRPVRESFAEYPLARLPNVAQINKLLDVFHARVIEEKKLWEVAVELRLAPQAKPSDADGKNILNAVAGRAVKQAHALIWNASQGSFPSY
;
A
#
# COMPACT_ATOMS: atom_id res chain seq x y z
N MET A 1 6.24 14.65 7.09
CA MET A 1 5.32 13.63 6.53
C MET A 1 6.17 12.42 6.19
N GLU A 2 5.93 11.28 6.84
CA GLU A 2 6.61 10.02 6.47
C GLU A 2 6.20 9.64 5.04
N LYS A 3 7.17 9.59 4.12
CA LYS A 3 6.93 9.39 2.68
C LYS A 3 6.85 7.92 2.27
N ASN A 4 7.37 7.00 3.09
CA ASN A 4 7.42 5.58 2.76
C ASN A 4 6.27 4.83 3.47
N PRO A 5 5.28 4.28 2.73
CA PRO A 5 4.15 3.54 3.33
C PRO A 5 4.58 2.27 4.07
N TYR A 6 5.70 1.66 3.70
CA TYR A 6 6.22 0.45 4.32
C TYR A 6 6.80 0.70 5.72
N LYS A 7 7.16 1.95 6.04
CA LYS A 7 7.53 2.34 7.41
C LYS A 7 6.39 2.16 8.40
N LEU A 8 5.14 2.35 7.95
CA LEU A 8 3.96 2.10 8.76
C LEU A 8 3.70 0.60 8.94
N TRP A 9 3.98 -0.20 7.91
CA TRP A 9 3.90 -1.65 8.00
C TRP A 9 4.92 -2.18 9.01
N TRP A 10 6.18 -1.72 8.92
CA TRP A 10 7.24 -2.04 9.88
C TRP A 10 6.82 -1.72 11.33
N LYS A 11 6.28 -0.52 11.58
CA LYS A 11 5.74 -0.16 12.91
C LYS A 11 4.65 -1.12 13.40
N CYS A 12 3.76 -1.57 12.52
CA CYS A 12 2.73 -2.56 12.89
C CYS A 12 3.35 -3.91 13.27
N LEU A 13 4.37 -4.36 12.53
CA LEU A 13 5.07 -5.62 12.81
C LEU A 13 5.78 -5.61 14.17
N GLN A 14 6.33 -4.46 14.58
CA GLN A 14 6.96 -4.33 15.90
C GLN A 14 5.98 -4.52 17.08
N LEU A 15 4.67 -4.36 16.85
CA LEU A 15 3.65 -4.44 17.90
C LEU A 15 3.05 -5.85 18.08
N VAL A 16 3.35 -6.80 17.17
CA VAL A 16 2.82 -8.17 17.23
C VAL A 16 3.94 -9.14 17.61
N PRO A 17 3.81 -9.99 18.65
CA PRO A 17 4.81 -11.00 18.96
C PRO A 17 5.09 -11.94 17.78
N LEU A 18 6.36 -12.26 17.47
CA LEU A 18 6.75 -13.10 16.32
C LEU A 18 6.06 -14.47 16.25
N LYS A 19 5.65 -15.03 17.41
CA LYS A 19 4.92 -16.30 17.49
C LYS A 19 3.55 -16.25 16.82
N ASP A 20 2.95 -15.07 16.72
CA ASP A 20 1.59 -14.84 16.22
C ASP A 20 1.57 -14.47 14.72
N TRP A 21 2.74 -14.41 14.09
CA TRP A 21 2.88 -14.10 12.67
C TRP A 21 2.61 -15.33 11.81
N LYS A 22 2.08 -15.10 10.60
CA LYS A 22 1.99 -16.16 9.59
C LYS A 22 3.39 -16.66 9.25
N ALA A 23 3.55 -17.97 9.06
CA ALA A 23 4.86 -18.59 8.87
C ALA A 23 5.69 -17.99 7.72
N SER A 24 5.06 -17.64 6.59
CA SER A 24 5.73 -16.97 5.47
C SER A 24 6.21 -15.57 5.87
N VAL A 25 5.33 -14.76 6.45
CA VAL A 25 5.64 -13.39 6.91
C VAL A 25 6.75 -13.41 7.97
N ARG A 26 6.74 -14.38 8.88
CA ARG A 26 7.80 -14.55 9.87
C ARG A 26 9.15 -14.90 9.24
N LYS A 27 9.13 -15.77 8.23
CA LYS A 27 10.34 -16.18 7.51
C LYS A 27 10.94 -14.99 6.75
N ASP A 28 10.10 -14.21 6.09
CA ASP A 28 10.54 -13.21 5.12
C ASP A 28 10.71 -11.81 5.75
N LEU A 29 9.87 -11.43 6.73
CA LEU A 29 9.85 -10.10 7.36
C LEU A 29 10.23 -10.12 8.84
N GLY A 30 10.60 -11.28 9.41
CA GLY A 30 10.81 -11.46 10.84
C GLY A 30 11.89 -10.57 11.47
N THR A 31 12.84 -10.08 10.65
CA THR A 31 13.91 -9.18 11.08
C THR A 31 13.41 -7.77 11.45
N ALA A 32 12.14 -7.43 11.17
CA ALA A 32 11.54 -6.14 11.52
C ALA A 32 11.58 -5.82 13.02
N GLN A 33 11.59 -6.84 13.89
CA GLN A 33 11.63 -6.63 15.34
C GLN A 33 13.04 -6.35 15.88
N SER A 34 14.08 -6.74 15.16
CA SER A 34 15.47 -6.62 15.59
C SER A 34 16.23 -5.47 14.93
N LEU A 35 15.73 -4.98 13.80
CA LEU A 35 16.42 -3.99 12.98
C LEU A 35 15.74 -2.61 13.03
N SER A 36 16.51 -1.57 12.72
CA SER A 36 15.96 -0.26 12.38
C SER A 36 15.13 -0.34 11.09
N PHE A 37 14.30 0.66 10.81
CA PHE A 37 13.51 0.65 9.56
C PHE A 37 14.41 0.63 8.34
N GLU A 38 15.52 1.39 8.38
CA GLU A 38 16.46 1.53 7.28
C GLU A 38 17.18 0.20 7.01
N ASP A 39 17.72 -0.45 8.05
CA ASP A 39 18.40 -1.75 7.90
C ASP A 39 17.42 -2.87 7.48
N TRP A 40 16.20 -2.84 8.03
CA TRP A 40 15.14 -3.78 7.64
C TRP A 40 14.75 -3.59 6.18
N TRP A 41 14.59 -2.34 5.73
CA TRP A 41 14.22 -2.02 4.36
C TRP A 41 15.28 -2.46 3.35
N ASP A 42 16.57 -2.36 3.71
CA ASP A 42 17.66 -2.84 2.85
C ASP A 42 17.64 -4.38 2.69
N GLU A 43 17.17 -5.14 3.69
CA GLU A 43 17.06 -6.60 3.61
C GLU A 43 15.83 -7.08 2.83
N VAL A 44 14.67 -6.44 3.06
CA VAL A 44 13.37 -6.95 2.56
C VAL A 44 12.72 -6.05 1.51
N GLY A 45 13.36 -4.93 1.16
CA GLY A 45 12.82 -3.93 0.24
C GLY A 45 12.41 -4.52 -1.10
N GLU A 46 13.21 -5.43 -1.66
CA GLU A 46 12.90 -6.11 -2.92
C GLU A 46 11.63 -6.98 -2.88
N LEU A 47 11.26 -7.50 -1.70
CA LEU A 47 10.03 -8.30 -1.50
C LEU A 47 8.77 -7.42 -1.40
N LEU A 48 8.97 -6.16 -1.02
CA LEU A 48 7.90 -5.19 -0.73
C LEU A 48 7.71 -4.17 -1.84
N GLU A 49 8.80 -3.78 -2.51
CA GLU A 49 8.81 -2.81 -3.59
C GLU A 49 8.07 -3.38 -4.81
N GLU A 50 7.09 -2.63 -5.29
CA GLU A 50 6.37 -3.01 -6.50
C GLU A 50 7.34 -2.92 -7.68
N VAL A 51 7.89 -4.05 -8.13
CA VAL A 51 8.44 -4.14 -9.49
C VAL A 51 7.26 -3.90 -10.41
N PRO A 52 7.20 -2.79 -11.16
CA PRO A 52 6.03 -2.50 -11.97
C PRO A 52 5.89 -3.62 -13.00
N PRO A 53 4.77 -4.36 -13.00
CA PRO A 53 4.48 -5.30 -14.07
C PRO A 53 4.23 -4.49 -15.34
N PHE A 54 5.25 -4.25 -16.14
CA PHE A 54 5.00 -3.77 -17.48
C PHE A 54 4.68 -5.00 -18.33
N ILE A 55 3.42 -5.09 -18.76
CA ILE A 55 2.98 -6.07 -19.77
C ILE A 55 3.54 -5.61 -21.11
N SER A 56 3.24 -4.36 -21.47
CA SER A 56 3.98 -3.60 -22.47
C SER A 56 3.99 -2.09 -22.18
N ARG A 57 4.95 -1.35 -22.76
CA ARG A 57 5.08 0.11 -22.66
C ARG A 57 5.20 0.71 -24.06
N VAL A 58 4.44 1.78 -24.34
CA VAL A 58 4.60 2.56 -25.57
C VAL A 58 5.79 3.48 -25.41
N ILE A 59 6.67 3.53 -26.40
CA ILE A 59 7.76 4.50 -26.45
C ILE A 59 7.22 5.76 -27.11
N ASP A 60 7.01 6.80 -26.31
CA ASP A 60 6.32 8.03 -26.72
C ASP A 60 7.30 9.19 -27.00
N THR A 61 8.61 9.00 -26.78
CA THR A 61 9.64 10.02 -27.02
C THR A 61 10.48 9.67 -28.24
N LYS A 62 10.86 10.71 -29.00
CA LYS A 62 11.64 10.56 -30.24
C LYS A 62 13.01 9.97 -29.94
N GLU A 63 13.66 10.47 -28.89
CA GLU A 63 15.01 10.10 -28.47
C GLU A 63 15.12 8.63 -28.05
N GLU A 64 14.04 8.09 -27.46
CA GLU A 64 13.99 6.68 -27.09
C GLU A 64 13.58 5.81 -28.29
N ALA A 65 12.67 6.27 -29.14
CA ALA A 65 12.29 5.55 -30.35
C ALA A 65 13.47 5.38 -31.33
N GLU A 66 14.31 6.40 -31.49
CA GLU A 66 15.53 6.38 -32.31
C GLU A 66 16.55 5.32 -31.87
N GLN A 67 16.59 4.98 -30.58
CA GLN A 67 17.49 3.94 -30.06
C GLN A 67 17.08 2.52 -30.46
N TRP A 68 15.79 2.32 -30.76
CA TRP A 68 15.20 1.01 -31.03
C TRP A 68 14.67 0.88 -32.47
N SER A 69 14.56 1.98 -33.21
CA SER A 69 14.15 1.98 -34.62
C SER A 69 15.32 1.55 -35.51
N LEU A 70 15.07 0.56 -36.38
CA LEU A 70 16.01 0.15 -37.44
C LEU A 70 15.95 1.08 -38.67
N TRP A 71 15.10 2.10 -38.64
CA TRP A 71 14.80 2.99 -39.76
C TRP A 71 15.22 4.42 -39.40
N GLU A 72 15.94 5.07 -40.32
CA GLU A 72 16.36 6.48 -40.19
C GLU A 72 15.11 7.35 -39.96
N THR A 73 15.11 8.02 -38.82
CA THR A 73 13.92 8.49 -38.11
C THR A 73 13.54 9.92 -38.50
N ASP A 74 13.82 10.29 -39.75
CA ASP A 74 13.50 11.62 -40.28
C ASP A 74 12.00 11.78 -40.59
N GLU A 75 11.27 10.67 -40.68
CA GLU A 75 9.81 10.65 -40.85
C GLU A 75 9.13 9.79 -39.78
N LEU A 76 9.15 10.22 -38.51
CA LEU A 76 8.11 9.83 -37.53
C LEU A 76 6.77 10.47 -37.94
N GLY A 77 6.33 10.20 -39.16
CA GLY A 77 5.04 10.56 -39.71
C GLY A 77 3.98 9.63 -39.17
N LEU A 78 3.46 9.94 -37.98
CA LEU A 78 2.10 9.64 -37.46
C LEU A 78 1.50 8.21 -37.57
N ASN A 79 2.18 7.20 -38.12
CA ASN A 79 1.60 5.90 -38.45
C ASN A 79 2.27 4.69 -37.78
N GLU A 80 3.37 4.89 -37.05
CA GLU A 80 4.12 3.80 -36.39
C GLU A 80 4.27 4.06 -34.88
N ALA A 81 4.14 3.01 -34.08
CA ALA A 81 4.30 3.05 -32.63
C ALA A 81 5.19 1.90 -32.17
N VAL A 82 6.19 2.19 -31.34
CA VAL A 82 7.10 1.19 -30.78
C VAL A 82 6.60 0.75 -29.40
N LEU A 83 6.55 -0.57 -29.18
CA LEU A 83 6.10 -1.19 -27.93
C LEU A 83 7.22 -2.05 -27.34
N LEU A 84 7.60 -1.78 -26.10
CA LEU A 84 8.43 -2.68 -25.30
C LEU A 84 7.51 -3.72 -24.63
N VAL A 85 7.76 -5.01 -24.83
CA VAL A 85 6.89 -6.10 -24.34
C VAL A 85 7.65 -7.03 -23.38
N ASN A 86 7.03 -7.39 -22.25
CA ASN A 86 7.59 -8.35 -21.32
C ASN A 86 7.14 -9.77 -21.65
N LEU A 87 8.04 -10.57 -22.23
CA LEU A 87 7.78 -11.93 -22.69
C LEU A 87 7.57 -12.97 -21.56
N ALA A 88 7.76 -12.59 -20.29
CA ALA A 88 7.45 -13.47 -19.16
C ALA A 88 5.94 -13.67 -18.96
N ASN A 89 5.10 -12.81 -19.57
CA ASN A 89 3.65 -12.90 -19.46
C ASN A 89 3.06 -13.90 -20.48
N PRO A 90 1.93 -14.56 -20.15
CA PRO A 90 1.22 -15.41 -21.10
C PRO A 90 0.83 -14.66 -22.38
N THR A 91 0.94 -15.33 -23.53
CA THR A 91 0.63 -14.74 -24.85
C THR A 91 -0.78 -14.13 -24.91
N SER A 92 -1.76 -14.73 -24.23
CA SER A 92 -3.13 -14.21 -24.16
C SER A 92 -3.21 -12.85 -23.47
N VAL A 93 -2.40 -12.63 -22.42
CA VAL A 93 -2.32 -11.36 -21.67
C VAL A 93 -1.61 -10.30 -22.51
N LEU A 94 -0.53 -10.68 -23.19
CA LEU A 94 0.21 -9.80 -24.10
C LEU A 94 -0.67 -9.30 -25.25
N LEU A 95 -1.42 -10.19 -25.89
CA LEU A 95 -2.32 -9.84 -26.99
C LEU A 95 -3.44 -8.89 -26.55
N ALA A 96 -4.03 -9.14 -25.37
CA ALA A 96 -5.07 -8.28 -24.82
C ALA A 96 -4.57 -6.86 -24.51
N ASP A 97 -3.37 -6.72 -23.92
CA ASP A 97 -2.77 -5.42 -23.59
C ASP A 97 -2.35 -4.64 -24.85
N ILE A 98 -1.75 -5.31 -25.83
CA ILE A 98 -1.43 -4.70 -27.13
C ILE A 98 -2.70 -4.20 -27.82
N GLU A 99 -3.76 -5.02 -27.85
CA GLU A 99 -5.06 -4.63 -28.42
C GLU A 99 -5.65 -3.40 -27.70
N GLN A 100 -5.55 -3.35 -26.37
CA GLN A 100 -6.02 -2.22 -25.57
C GLN A 100 -5.21 -0.94 -25.80
N LYS A 101 -3.89 -1.06 -26.01
CA LYS A 101 -3.00 0.07 -26.33
C LYS A 101 -3.26 0.61 -27.74
N LEU A 102 -3.41 -0.28 -28.71
CA LEU A 102 -3.84 0.07 -30.07
C LEU A 102 -5.22 0.77 -30.06
N LYS A 103 -6.16 0.30 -29.24
CA LYS A 103 -7.46 0.96 -29.03
C LYS A 103 -7.32 2.32 -28.34
N SER A 104 -6.40 2.53 -27.41
CA SER A 104 -6.20 3.84 -26.78
C SER A 104 -5.48 4.84 -27.68
N LEU A 105 -4.57 4.38 -28.54
CA LEU A 105 -3.98 5.20 -29.62
C LEU A 105 -5.07 5.65 -30.61
N LYS A 106 -6.09 4.80 -30.83
CA LYS A 106 -7.34 5.16 -31.50
C LYS A 106 -8.32 5.86 -30.55
N LYS A 107 -8.05 7.12 -30.20
CA LYS A 107 -8.89 8.04 -29.38
C LYS A 107 -10.29 7.50 -28.96
N VAL A 108 -10.36 6.72 -27.87
CA VAL A 108 -11.60 6.46 -27.12
C VAL A 108 -11.30 6.45 -25.62
N LYS A 109 -12.06 7.23 -24.85
CA LYS A 109 -11.89 7.49 -23.40
C LYS A 109 -12.01 6.21 -22.55
N ARG A 110 -11.10 6.03 -21.58
CA ARG A 110 -11.03 4.88 -20.63
C ARG A 110 -11.74 5.14 -19.30
N GLY A 111 -12.25 4.05 -18.70
CA GLY A 111 -12.66 3.95 -17.28
C GLY A 111 -11.48 3.71 -16.32
N ARG A 112 -11.77 3.66 -15.01
CA ARG A 112 -10.80 3.64 -13.90
C ARG A 112 -10.01 2.30 -13.85
N PRO A 113 -8.67 2.32 -13.80
CA PRO A 113 -7.86 1.10 -13.77
C PRO A 113 -7.95 0.36 -12.42
N VAL A 114 -8.01 -0.97 -12.49
CA VAL A 114 -7.79 -1.90 -11.37
C VAL A 114 -6.27 -2.06 -11.23
N ARG A 115 -5.73 -1.91 -10.01
CA ARG A 115 -4.30 -2.17 -9.75
C ARG A 115 -4.09 -3.66 -9.51
N GLU A 116 -3.28 -4.29 -10.35
CA GLU A 116 -2.67 -5.60 -10.08
C GLU A 116 -1.23 -5.37 -9.64
N SER A 117 -0.87 -5.85 -8.44
CA SER A 117 0.48 -5.74 -7.86
C SER A 117 1.08 -7.13 -7.77
N PHE A 118 2.33 -7.27 -8.20
CA PHE A 118 3.06 -8.55 -8.27
C PHE A 118 4.09 -8.69 -7.15
N ALA A 119 4.09 -7.75 -6.19
CA ALA A 119 4.85 -7.92 -4.95
C ALA A 119 4.36 -9.19 -4.24
N GLU A 120 5.25 -9.89 -3.55
CA GLU A 120 4.88 -11.06 -2.73
C GLU A 120 3.89 -10.66 -1.62
N TYR A 121 4.02 -9.42 -1.14
CA TYR A 121 3.14 -8.80 -0.16
C TYR A 121 2.62 -7.44 -0.66
N PRO A 122 1.61 -7.41 -1.55
CA PRO A 122 1.13 -6.18 -2.14
C PRO A 122 0.32 -5.36 -1.12
N LEU A 123 0.35 -4.04 -1.27
CA LEU A 123 -0.52 -3.18 -0.46
C LEU A 123 -1.99 -3.45 -0.81
N ALA A 124 -2.82 -3.78 0.19
CA ALA A 124 -4.24 -4.06 0.00
C ALA A 124 -5.00 -2.85 -0.59
N ARG A 125 -4.53 -1.63 -0.29
CA ARG A 125 -4.97 -0.35 -0.85
C ARG A 125 -3.94 0.73 -0.56
N LEU A 126 -4.08 1.90 -1.17
CA LEU A 126 -3.24 3.06 -0.82
C LEU A 126 -3.42 3.43 0.67
N PRO A 127 -2.33 3.46 1.46
CA PRO A 127 -2.41 3.77 2.87
C PRO A 127 -2.74 5.24 3.11
N ASN A 128 -3.80 5.47 3.88
CA ASN A 128 -4.05 6.77 4.48
C ASN A 128 -3.14 6.92 5.71
N VAL A 129 -1.95 7.49 5.50
CA VAL A 129 -0.90 7.67 6.52
C VAL A 129 -1.45 8.34 7.79
N ALA A 130 -2.26 9.38 7.65
CA ALA A 130 -2.84 10.10 8.79
C ALA A 130 -3.79 9.22 9.60
N GLN A 131 -4.64 8.44 8.92
CA GLN A 131 -5.55 7.52 9.58
C GLN A 131 -4.79 6.36 10.26
N ILE A 132 -3.78 5.80 9.60
CA ILE A 132 -2.99 4.69 10.13
C ILE A 132 -2.23 5.13 11.39
N ASN A 133 -1.54 6.28 11.35
CA ASN A 133 -0.88 6.82 12.53
C ASN A 133 -1.87 7.02 13.69
N LYS A 134 -3.06 7.58 13.39
CA LYS A 134 -4.09 7.75 14.41
C LYS A 134 -4.56 6.42 15.01
N LEU A 135 -4.65 5.35 14.23
CA LEU A 135 -4.98 4.01 14.73
C LEU A 135 -3.84 3.43 15.59
N LEU A 136 -2.57 3.65 15.20
CA LEU A 136 -1.42 3.25 16.00
C LEU A 136 -1.37 3.99 17.35
N ASP A 137 -1.66 5.30 17.36
CA ASP A 137 -1.76 6.09 18.58
C ASP A 137 -2.88 5.57 19.50
N VAL A 138 -4.04 5.21 18.93
CA VAL A 138 -5.15 4.58 19.67
C VAL A 138 -4.72 3.26 20.30
N PHE A 139 -3.98 2.42 19.57
CA PHE A 139 -3.48 1.15 20.08
C PHE A 139 -2.50 1.37 21.23
N HIS A 140 -1.53 2.27 21.07
CA HIS A 140 -0.56 2.59 22.12
C HIS A 140 -1.26 3.07 23.40
N ALA A 141 -2.13 4.07 23.27
CA ALA A 141 -2.85 4.65 24.40
C ALA A 141 -3.74 3.63 25.13
N ARG A 142 -4.44 2.74 24.40
CA ARG A 142 -5.38 1.78 25.03
C ARG A 142 -4.72 0.49 25.50
N VAL A 143 -3.80 -0.07 24.72
CA VAL A 143 -3.29 -1.44 24.91
C VAL A 143 -1.96 -1.42 25.65
N ILE A 144 -1.11 -0.43 25.42
CA ILE A 144 0.22 -0.32 26.06
C ILE A 144 0.12 0.52 27.33
N GLU A 145 -0.52 1.69 27.26
CA GLU A 145 -0.70 2.59 28.42
C GLU A 145 -1.96 2.30 29.25
N GLU A 146 -2.80 1.36 28.80
CA GLU A 146 -4.03 0.91 29.47
C GLU A 146 -5.09 2.00 29.76
N LYS A 147 -5.02 3.18 29.10
CA LYS A 147 -5.97 4.29 29.30
C LYS A 147 -7.42 3.87 29.04
N LYS A 148 -8.38 4.49 29.72
CA LYS A 148 -9.81 4.20 29.51
C LYS A 148 -10.25 4.68 28.13
N LEU A 149 -11.20 3.99 27.51
CA LEU A 149 -11.65 4.30 26.14
C LEU A 149 -12.08 5.76 25.95
N TRP A 150 -12.82 6.33 26.91
CA TRP A 150 -13.22 7.73 26.83
C TRP A 150 -12.02 8.70 26.96
N GLU A 151 -10.97 8.36 27.70
CA GLU A 151 -9.73 9.18 27.82
C GLU A 151 -9.00 9.20 26.48
N VAL A 152 -8.85 8.02 25.84
CA VAL A 152 -8.27 7.87 24.51
C VAL A 152 -9.04 8.68 23.47
N ALA A 153 -10.38 8.64 23.51
CA ALA A 153 -11.23 9.39 22.58
C ALA A 153 -11.08 10.91 22.71
N VAL A 154 -10.89 11.40 23.94
CA VAL A 154 -10.68 12.83 24.24
C VAL A 154 -9.29 13.25 23.79
N GLU A 155 -8.25 12.53 24.20
CA GLU A 155 -6.84 12.84 23.91
C GLU A 155 -6.57 12.87 22.40
N LEU A 156 -7.03 11.84 21.67
CA LEU A 156 -6.82 11.71 20.23
C LEU A 156 -7.91 12.40 19.38
N ARG A 157 -8.80 13.15 20.03
CA ARG A 157 -9.89 13.91 19.39
C ARG A 157 -10.66 13.05 18.37
N LEU A 158 -11.15 11.90 18.82
CA LEU A 158 -11.88 10.94 17.97
C LEU A 158 -13.34 11.37 17.74
N ALA A 159 -13.94 12.04 18.71
CA ALA A 159 -15.28 12.62 18.61
C ALA A 159 -15.29 14.02 19.26
N PRO A 160 -14.76 15.05 18.58
CA PRO A 160 -14.58 16.40 19.13
C PRO A 160 -15.86 17.04 19.69
N GLN A 161 -17.02 16.60 19.20
CA GLN A 161 -18.34 17.08 19.59
C GLN A 161 -18.86 16.49 20.92
N ALA A 162 -18.30 15.37 21.38
CA ALA A 162 -18.77 14.69 22.59
C ALA A 162 -18.04 15.23 23.83
N LYS A 163 -18.79 15.60 24.87
CA LYS A 163 -18.23 16.09 26.13
C LYS A 163 -18.12 14.93 27.13
N PRO A 164 -17.02 14.81 27.90
CA PRO A 164 -16.89 13.76 28.91
C PRO A 164 -17.69 14.04 30.19
N SER A 165 -18.30 15.23 30.31
CA SER A 165 -19.00 15.71 31.50
C SER A 165 -20.39 15.10 31.69
N ASP A 166 -21.01 14.58 30.64
CA ASP A 166 -22.30 13.90 30.68
C ASP A 166 -22.17 12.40 30.36
N ALA A 167 -23.13 11.61 30.85
CA ALA A 167 -23.11 10.15 30.66
C ALA A 167 -23.19 9.77 29.18
N ASP A 168 -24.00 10.50 28.40
CA ASP A 168 -24.20 10.25 26.98
C ASP A 168 -22.95 10.57 26.15
N GLY A 169 -22.28 11.70 26.41
CA GLY A 169 -21.02 12.03 25.75
C GLY A 169 -19.92 11.03 26.10
N LYS A 170 -19.86 10.56 27.36
CA LYS A 170 -18.93 9.48 27.76
C LYS A 170 -19.23 8.16 27.04
N ASN A 171 -20.49 7.81 26.85
CA ASN A 171 -20.90 6.62 26.08
C ASN A 171 -20.49 6.72 24.60
N ILE A 172 -20.68 7.88 23.98
CA ILE A 172 -20.23 8.14 22.60
C ILE A 172 -18.71 8.02 22.48
N LEU A 173 -17.97 8.64 23.39
CA LEU A 173 -16.50 8.58 23.45
C LEU A 173 -16.02 7.13 23.59
N ASN A 174 -16.59 6.36 24.52
CA ASN A 174 -16.30 4.94 24.69
C ASN A 174 -16.57 4.14 23.42
N ALA A 175 -17.71 4.35 22.75
CA ALA A 175 -18.08 3.62 21.55
C ALA A 175 -17.15 3.93 20.37
N VAL A 176 -16.80 5.20 20.16
CA VAL A 176 -15.91 5.62 19.07
C VAL A 176 -14.50 5.10 19.31
N ALA A 177 -13.94 5.25 20.51
CA ALA A 177 -12.64 4.67 20.84
C ALA A 177 -12.66 3.14 20.72
N GLY A 178 -13.71 2.47 21.19
CA GLY A 178 -13.84 1.02 21.07
C GLY A 178 -13.78 0.53 19.62
N ARG A 179 -14.43 1.25 18.69
CA ARG A 179 -14.33 0.95 17.25
C ARG A 179 -12.92 1.18 16.70
N ALA A 180 -12.29 2.30 17.05
CA ALA A 180 -10.94 2.62 16.62
C ALA A 180 -9.91 1.61 17.13
N VAL A 181 -10.06 1.13 18.37
CA VAL A 181 -9.23 0.07 18.96
C VAL A 181 -9.39 -1.23 18.18
N LYS A 182 -10.62 -1.64 17.85
CA LYS A 182 -10.87 -2.83 17.04
C LYS A 182 -10.21 -2.73 15.65
N GLN A 183 -10.33 -1.56 15.00
CA GLN A 183 -9.68 -1.30 13.72
C GLN A 183 -8.15 -1.33 13.84
N ALA A 184 -7.58 -0.79 14.91
CA ALA A 184 -6.14 -0.82 15.14
C ALA A 184 -5.63 -2.25 15.36
N HIS A 185 -6.35 -3.06 16.15
CA HIS A 185 -6.05 -4.49 16.30
C HIS A 185 -6.12 -5.23 14.97
N ALA A 186 -7.15 -4.99 14.16
CA ALA A 186 -7.28 -5.61 12.85
C ALA A 186 -6.14 -5.19 11.91
N LEU A 187 -5.79 -3.90 11.88
CA LEU A 187 -4.66 -3.38 11.11
C LEU A 187 -3.35 -4.08 11.46
N ILE A 188 -3.04 -4.13 12.76
CA ILE A 188 -1.81 -4.69 13.29
C ILE A 188 -1.75 -6.20 13.06
N TRP A 189 -2.86 -6.90 13.31
CA TRP A 189 -2.98 -8.33 13.05
C TRP A 189 -2.81 -8.64 11.57
N ASN A 190 -3.54 -7.95 10.69
CA ASN A 190 -3.48 -8.22 9.24
C ASN A 190 -2.08 -7.94 8.67
N ALA A 191 -1.36 -6.96 9.23
CA ALA A 191 0.04 -6.72 8.89
C ALA A 191 0.92 -7.96 9.16
N SER A 192 0.72 -8.66 10.28
CA SER A 192 1.44 -9.92 10.59
C SER A 192 0.99 -11.12 9.75
N GLN A 193 -0.14 -10.98 9.06
CA GLN A 193 -0.66 -11.97 8.11
C GLN A 193 -0.27 -11.65 6.66
N GLY A 194 0.47 -10.56 6.42
CA GLY A 194 0.94 -10.17 5.08
C GLY A 194 -0.05 -9.31 4.29
N SER A 195 -1.04 -8.70 4.96
CA SER A 195 -2.04 -7.82 4.34
C SER A 195 -2.05 -6.45 4.99
N PHE A 196 -1.58 -5.43 4.27
CA PHE A 196 -1.49 -4.08 4.79
C PHE A 196 -1.82 -3.03 3.72
N PRO A 197 -2.54 -1.94 4.04
CA PRO A 197 -3.32 -1.71 5.24
C PRO A 197 -4.72 -2.35 5.13
N SER A 198 -5.09 -3.21 6.08
CA SER A 198 -6.41 -3.86 6.14
C SER A 198 -6.96 -3.83 7.57
N TYR A 199 -8.12 -3.22 7.79
CA TYR A 199 -8.74 -3.00 9.12
C TYR A 199 -10.27 -2.99 9.05
#